data_AF-A0A358D7P0-F1
#
_entry.id   AF-A0A358D7P0-F1
#
_cell.length_a   1.000
_cell.length_b   1.000
_cell.length_c   1.000
_cell.angle_alpha   90.00
_cell.angle_beta   90.00
_cell.angle_gamma   90.00
#
_symmetry.space_group_name_H-M   'P 1'
#
loop_
_entity.id
_entity.type
_entity.pdbx_description
1 polymer ?
#
loop_
_entity_poly.entity_id
_entity_poly.type
_entity_poly.pdbx_seq_one_letter_code
_entity_poly.pdbx_strand_id
1 'polypeptide(L)'
;VADFVNGEYAVPGELLCPSNPAQFSQNLILSRVNESPYHTFSQEEVDKLIDRGFNTNYTQAWYMAQSGPQKRHATSSGDLIPIGPLKDSYMTAVSPSRVPLMADARTDTLDTADEIVRPDGRFPTVKALTDGPIIRDARTRVYGFQDYTDFGPAHGRGKFSIGGGKGHDRTTSNFLFADGHVADFKDLNGDKEFGGRRDGDRYVYDDFESGEVFAGDLLSGRLDRR
;
A
#
# COMPACT_ATOMS: atom_id res chain seq x y z
N VAL A 1 -10.17 6.62 3.58
CA VAL A 1 -11.24 5.96 4.37
C VAL A 1 -12.12 6.98 5.06
N ALA A 2 -11.57 7.85 5.93
CA ALA A 2 -12.36 8.83 6.66
C ALA A 2 -13.25 9.72 5.78
N ASP A 3 -12.73 10.19 4.64
CA ASP A 3 -13.51 11.03 3.70
C ASP A 3 -14.70 10.29 3.09
N PHE A 4 -14.60 8.98 2.84
CA PHE A 4 -15.71 8.18 2.32
C PHE A 4 -16.84 8.08 3.36
N VAL A 5 -16.49 7.82 4.61
CA VAL A 5 -17.48 7.68 5.70
C VAL A 5 -18.09 9.03 6.05
N ASN A 6 -17.26 10.07 6.23
CA ASN A 6 -17.73 11.41 6.59
C ASN A 6 -18.54 12.09 5.48
N GLY A 7 -18.21 11.80 4.22
CA GLY A 7 -18.95 12.29 3.06
C GLY A 7 -20.13 11.42 2.66
N GLU A 8 -20.41 10.33 3.39
CA GLU A 8 -21.49 9.37 3.11
C GLU A 8 -21.41 8.74 1.70
N TYR A 9 -20.22 8.71 1.10
CA TYR A 9 -19.99 8.17 -0.24
C TYR A 9 -19.92 6.64 -0.23
N ALA A 10 -19.39 6.07 0.85
CA ALA A 10 -19.27 4.63 1.06
C ALA A 10 -18.98 4.33 2.54
N VAL A 11 -19.18 3.07 2.94
CA VAL A 11 -18.76 2.53 4.25
C VAL A 11 -17.66 1.49 4.01
N PRO A 12 -16.37 1.88 3.93
CA PRO A 12 -15.29 0.96 3.56
C PRO A 12 -15.16 -0.28 4.47
N GLY A 13 -15.52 -0.15 5.76
CA GLY A 13 -15.55 -1.28 6.69
C GLY A 13 -16.57 -2.38 6.34
N GLU A 14 -17.52 -2.13 5.45
CA GLU A 14 -18.45 -3.14 4.92
C GLU A 14 -17.96 -3.76 3.59
N LEU A 15 -16.89 -3.21 3.01
CA LEU A 15 -16.35 -3.61 1.70
C LEU A 15 -15.02 -4.36 1.84
N LEU A 16 -14.77 -5.01 2.97
CA LEU A 16 -13.51 -5.72 3.24
C LEU A 16 -13.36 -6.98 2.38
N CYS A 17 -12.13 -7.30 1.98
CA CYS A 17 -11.80 -8.58 1.36
C CYS A 17 -12.02 -9.73 2.37
N PRO A 18 -13.00 -10.62 2.16
CA PRO A 18 -13.35 -11.63 3.16
C PRO A 18 -12.32 -12.75 3.31
N SER A 19 -11.45 -12.95 2.30
CA SER A 19 -10.41 -13.98 2.36
C SER A 19 -9.08 -13.49 2.91
N ASN A 20 -8.91 -12.16 3.08
CA ASN A 20 -7.73 -11.59 3.69
C ASN A 20 -7.63 -12.09 5.15
N PRO A 21 -6.48 -12.67 5.55
CA PRO A 21 -6.28 -13.20 6.90
C PRO A 21 -6.48 -12.17 8.02
N ALA A 22 -6.24 -10.88 7.75
CA ALA A 22 -6.54 -9.80 8.67
C ALA A 22 -7.62 -8.87 8.12
N GLN A 23 -8.46 -8.39 9.05
CA GLN A 23 -9.65 -7.60 8.74
C GLN A 23 -9.54 -6.15 9.23
N PHE A 24 -8.47 -5.79 9.93
CA PHE A 24 -8.31 -4.45 10.51
C PHE A 24 -7.08 -3.72 9.98
N SER A 25 -7.23 -2.42 9.76
CA SER A 25 -6.12 -1.53 9.41
C SER A 25 -5.20 -1.28 10.61
N GLN A 26 -3.89 -1.39 10.41
CA GLN A 26 -2.89 -1.02 11.42
C GLN A 26 -2.98 0.45 11.87
N ASN A 27 -3.54 1.33 11.04
CA ASN A 27 -3.67 2.75 11.38
C ASN A 27 -4.66 3.00 12.53
N LEU A 28 -5.50 2.01 12.85
CA LEU A 28 -6.43 2.04 13.97
C LEU A 28 -5.82 1.47 15.26
N ILE A 29 -4.56 1.01 15.24
CA ILE A 29 -3.87 0.59 16.46
C ILE A 29 -3.70 1.81 17.36
N LEU A 30 -4.07 1.66 18.64
CA LEU A 30 -4.15 2.76 19.59
C LEU A 30 -2.85 3.55 19.74
N SER A 31 -1.69 2.89 19.70
CA SER A 31 -0.39 3.55 19.74
C SER A 31 -0.09 4.35 18.47
N ARG A 32 -0.47 3.83 17.30
CA ARG A 32 -0.21 4.46 15.99
C ARG A 32 -1.14 5.64 15.72
N VAL A 33 -2.44 5.49 15.98
CA VAL A 33 -3.40 6.60 15.79
C VAL A 33 -3.05 7.80 16.69
N ASN A 34 -2.33 7.55 17.78
CA ASN A 34 -1.86 8.55 18.73
C ASN A 34 -0.37 8.92 18.60
N GLU A 35 0.32 8.54 17.53
CA GLU A 35 1.74 8.85 17.35
C GLU A 35 1.98 10.35 17.05
N SER A 36 1.09 10.98 16.29
CA SER A 36 1.09 12.43 16.04
C SER A 36 -0.33 12.98 15.95
N PRO A 37 -1.09 12.91 17.07
CA PRO A 37 -2.51 13.17 17.04
C PRO A 37 -2.81 14.68 17.08
N TYR A 38 -3.76 15.12 16.25
CA TYR A 38 -4.48 16.38 16.51
C TYR A 38 -5.45 16.23 17.71
N HIS A 39 -5.86 14.99 17.99
CA HIS A 39 -6.75 14.58 19.05
C HIS A 39 -6.35 13.18 19.52
N THR A 40 -6.21 12.98 20.82
CA THR A 40 -5.83 11.69 21.40
C THR A 40 -7.06 10.80 21.53
N PHE A 41 -7.05 9.65 20.86
CA PHE A 41 -8.12 8.66 20.89
C PHE A 41 -7.94 7.70 22.08
N SER A 42 -9.03 7.39 22.75
CA SER A 42 -9.17 6.25 23.66
C SER A 42 -9.47 4.95 22.90
N GLN A 43 -9.29 3.80 23.55
CA GLN A 43 -9.63 2.51 22.95
C GLN A 43 -11.12 2.42 22.57
N GLU A 44 -12.01 2.94 23.42
CA GLU A 44 -13.45 2.94 23.14
C GLU A 44 -13.79 3.79 21.90
N GLU A 45 -13.08 4.89 21.68
CA GLU A 45 -13.26 5.71 20.48
C GLU A 45 -12.74 5.02 19.22
N VAL A 46 -11.60 4.32 19.31
CA VAL A 46 -11.10 3.47 18.21
C VAL A 46 -12.09 2.38 17.85
N ASP A 47 -12.66 1.69 18.84
CA ASP A 47 -13.68 0.66 18.63
C ASP A 47 -14.91 1.25 17.91
N LYS A 48 -15.37 2.44 18.33
CA LYS A 48 -16.46 3.17 17.66
C LYS A 48 -16.11 3.56 16.23
N LEU A 49 -14.86 3.93 15.94
CA LEU A 49 -14.42 4.22 14.57
C LEU A 49 -14.50 2.97 13.69
N ILE A 50 -14.02 1.83 14.20
CA ILE A 50 -14.11 0.54 13.52
C ILE A 50 -15.58 0.19 13.24
N ASP A 51 -16.46 0.27 14.25
CA ASP A 51 -17.87 -0.09 14.12
C ASP A 51 -18.64 0.84 13.15
N ARG A 52 -18.19 2.09 13.01
CA ARG A 52 -18.72 3.04 12.02
C ARG A 52 -18.16 2.84 10.62
N GLY A 53 -17.27 1.87 10.43
CA GLY A 53 -16.70 1.53 9.12
C GLY A 53 -15.47 2.36 8.71
N PHE A 54 -14.77 3.01 9.65
CA PHE A 54 -13.49 3.68 9.40
C PHE A 54 -12.32 2.69 9.26
N ASN A 55 -12.55 1.59 8.55
CA ASN A 55 -11.63 0.47 8.43
C ASN A 55 -11.51 0.02 6.96
N THR A 56 -10.40 -0.59 6.60
CA THR A 56 -10.16 -1.22 5.30
C THR A 56 -9.09 -2.29 5.46
N ASN A 57 -9.12 -3.33 4.62
CA ASN A 57 -8.05 -4.30 4.49
C ASN A 57 -7.37 -4.30 3.11
N TYR A 58 -7.43 -3.14 2.44
CA TYR A 58 -6.70 -2.82 1.22
C TYR A 58 -5.64 -1.77 1.49
N THR A 59 -4.48 -1.91 0.83
CA THR A 59 -3.38 -0.94 0.91
C THR A 59 -3.45 -0.01 -0.29
N GLN A 60 -3.29 1.29 -0.05
CA GLN A 60 -3.22 2.29 -1.12
C GLN A 60 -1.77 2.53 -1.55
N ALA A 61 -1.54 2.59 -2.86
CA ALA A 61 -0.27 3.02 -3.45
C ALA A 61 -0.04 4.52 -3.24
N TRP A 62 1.22 4.96 -3.21
CA TRP A 62 1.55 6.38 -3.07
C TRP A 62 1.05 7.21 -4.26
N TYR A 63 0.83 6.58 -5.42
CA TYR A 63 0.25 7.21 -6.60
C TYR A 63 -1.11 7.87 -6.36
N MET A 64 -1.90 7.38 -5.40
CA MET A 64 -3.17 8.04 -5.06
C MET A 64 -2.98 9.37 -4.33
N ALA A 65 -1.86 9.53 -3.62
CA ALA A 65 -1.56 10.73 -2.85
C ALA A 65 -0.67 11.72 -3.60
N GLN A 66 0.25 11.22 -4.44
CA GLN A 66 1.20 12.05 -5.18
C GLN A 66 1.45 11.49 -6.58
N SER A 67 1.55 12.38 -7.56
CA SER A 67 1.87 12.01 -8.95
C SER A 67 3.38 11.99 -9.26
N GLY A 68 4.22 12.48 -8.35
CA GLY A 68 5.66 12.49 -8.56
C GLY A 68 6.44 12.88 -7.30
N PRO A 69 7.74 12.54 -7.25
CA PRO A 69 8.57 12.72 -6.06
C PRO A 69 9.03 14.17 -5.87
N GLN A 70 8.98 14.68 -4.64
CA GLN A 70 9.56 15.98 -4.30
C GLN A 70 11.07 15.90 -4.10
N LYS A 71 11.88 16.69 -4.82
CA LYS A 71 13.25 16.96 -4.35
C LYS A 71 13.22 17.88 -3.13
N ARG A 72 13.92 17.52 -2.05
CA ARG A 72 14.01 18.32 -0.80
C ARG A 72 14.62 19.72 -0.99
N HIS A 73 15.33 19.97 -2.11
CA HIS A 73 15.91 21.28 -2.47
C HIS A 73 15.71 21.54 -3.97
N ALA A 74 14.54 22.04 -4.35
CA ALA A 74 14.27 22.51 -5.72
C ALA A 74 14.82 23.93 -5.89
N THR A 75 15.82 24.11 -6.75
CA THR A 75 16.43 25.43 -7.04
C THR A 75 16.24 25.87 -8.48
N SER A 76 15.56 25.06 -9.30
CA SER A 76 15.33 25.35 -10.72
C SER A 76 13.96 24.86 -11.21
N SER A 77 13.41 25.54 -12.20
CA SER A 77 12.05 25.36 -12.76
C SER A 77 11.83 24.05 -13.55
N GLY A 78 12.65 23.02 -13.34
CA GLY A 78 12.48 21.65 -13.84
C GLY A 78 12.52 20.59 -12.73
N ASP A 79 12.48 21.03 -11.47
CA ASP A 79 12.51 20.16 -10.30
C ASP A 79 11.11 19.59 -10.02
N LEU A 80 11.01 18.27 -9.91
CA LEU A 80 9.76 17.54 -9.70
C LEU A 80 9.06 18.06 -8.44
N ILE A 81 7.98 18.80 -8.66
CA ILE A 81 7.05 19.29 -7.65
C ILE A 81 6.02 18.17 -7.46
N PRO A 82 5.74 17.71 -6.23
CA PRO A 82 4.65 16.77 -5.98
C PRO A 82 3.34 17.47 -6.36
N ILE A 83 2.62 16.95 -7.36
CA ILE A 83 1.41 17.62 -7.83
C ILE A 83 0.16 16.91 -7.35
N GLY A 84 -0.15 17.08 -6.06
CA GLY A 84 -1.45 16.75 -5.46
C GLY A 84 -1.97 15.34 -5.80
N PRO A 85 -3.29 15.12 -5.72
CA PRO A 85 -3.89 13.84 -6.05
C PRO A 85 -3.62 13.47 -7.51
N LEU A 86 -3.66 12.17 -7.81
CA LEU A 86 -3.52 11.66 -9.18
C LEU A 86 -4.41 12.45 -10.16
N LYS A 87 -3.82 12.90 -11.27
CA LYS A 87 -4.54 13.54 -12.38
C LYS A 87 -4.24 12.82 -13.67
N ASP A 88 -5.24 12.74 -14.53
CA ASP A 88 -5.13 12.15 -15.86
C ASP A 88 -3.97 12.76 -16.68
N SER A 89 -3.78 14.08 -16.59
CA SER A 89 -2.67 14.79 -17.24
C SER A 89 -1.27 14.34 -16.81
N TYR A 90 -1.13 13.65 -15.67
CA TYR A 90 0.15 13.13 -15.19
C TYR A 90 0.42 11.70 -15.64
N MET A 91 -0.56 11.04 -16.27
CA MET A 91 -0.41 9.70 -16.83
C MET A 91 -0.13 9.72 -18.33
N THR A 92 0.19 10.88 -18.92
CA THR A 92 0.47 10.97 -20.37
C THR A 92 1.67 10.13 -20.81
N ALA A 93 2.58 9.81 -19.89
CA ALA A 93 3.80 9.03 -20.17
C ALA A 93 3.68 7.54 -19.82
N VAL A 94 2.61 7.11 -19.14
CA VAL A 94 2.44 5.76 -18.61
C VAL A 94 1.01 5.28 -18.81
N SER A 95 0.81 4.06 -19.29
CA SER A 95 -0.54 3.50 -19.42
C SER A 95 -1.24 3.43 -18.06
N PRO A 96 -2.46 3.97 -17.89
CA PRO A 96 -3.24 3.82 -16.65
C PRO A 96 -3.46 2.35 -16.25
N SER A 97 -3.51 1.44 -17.23
CA SER A 97 -3.59 -0.02 -17.03
C SER A 97 -2.38 -0.66 -16.35
N ARG A 98 -1.36 0.14 -15.99
CA ARG A 98 -0.15 -0.35 -15.33
C ARG A 98 0.13 0.37 -14.02
N VAL A 99 -0.64 1.42 -13.70
CA VAL A 99 -0.47 2.19 -12.48
C VAL A 99 -1.43 1.64 -11.43
N PRO A 100 -0.96 0.85 -10.44
CA PRO A 100 -1.83 0.36 -9.39
C PRO A 100 -2.16 1.50 -8.42
N LEU A 101 -3.43 1.58 -8.03
CA LEU A 101 -3.95 2.54 -7.06
C LEU A 101 -4.07 1.91 -5.68
N MET A 102 -4.50 0.66 -5.61
CA MET A 102 -4.63 -0.11 -4.37
C MET A 102 -4.57 -1.60 -4.66
N ALA A 103 -4.24 -2.38 -3.65
CA ALA A 103 -4.27 -3.84 -3.72
C ALA A 103 -4.72 -4.45 -2.40
N ASP A 104 -4.87 -5.77 -2.37
CA ASP A 104 -5.00 -6.47 -1.09
C ASP A 104 -3.79 -6.16 -0.21
N ALA A 105 -4.07 -5.88 1.05
CA ALA A 105 -3.05 -5.50 1.98
C ALA A 105 -2.29 -6.70 2.55
N ARG A 106 -0.98 -6.51 2.77
CA ARG A 106 -0.16 -7.45 3.52
C ARG A 106 -0.65 -7.56 4.96
N THR A 107 -0.83 -8.80 5.43
CA THR A 107 -1.10 -9.09 6.83
C THR A 107 0.21 -9.14 7.63
N ASP A 108 0.25 -8.49 8.79
CA ASP A 108 1.35 -8.65 9.75
C ASP A 108 0.81 -9.35 11.01
N THR A 109 1.31 -10.55 11.32
CA THR A 109 0.79 -11.40 12.42
C THR A 109 1.77 -11.65 13.55
N LEU A 110 3.06 -11.34 13.38
CA LEU A 110 4.11 -11.72 14.34
C LEU A 110 4.54 -10.60 15.28
N ASP A 111 4.07 -9.37 15.06
CA ASP A 111 4.32 -8.29 16.00
C ASP A 111 3.06 -8.03 16.83
N THR A 112 3.11 -8.35 18.13
CA THR A 112 2.01 -8.06 19.05
C THR A 112 1.74 -6.57 19.22
N ALA A 113 2.64 -5.70 18.75
CA ALA A 113 2.43 -4.27 18.62
C ALA A 113 1.56 -3.90 17.41
N ASP A 114 1.39 -4.82 16.45
CA ASP A 114 0.61 -4.67 15.22
C ASP A 114 -0.77 -5.36 15.30
N GLU A 115 -1.37 -5.42 16.50
CA GLU A 115 -2.71 -6.00 16.73
C GLU A 115 -3.73 -4.93 17.15
N ILE A 116 -4.97 -5.07 16.67
CA ILE A 116 -6.10 -4.34 17.25
C ILE A 116 -6.57 -5.08 18.49
N VAL A 117 -6.71 -4.36 19.60
CA VAL A 117 -7.27 -4.88 20.85
C VAL A 117 -8.72 -4.43 20.95
N ARG A 118 -9.64 -5.38 21.11
CA ARG A 118 -11.07 -5.12 21.35
C ARG A 118 -11.55 -5.96 22.55
N PRO A 119 -12.76 -5.72 23.09
CA PRO A 119 -13.29 -6.51 24.20
C PRO A 119 -13.35 -8.02 23.93
N ASP A 120 -13.50 -8.42 22.67
CA ASP A 120 -13.63 -9.81 22.21
C ASP A 120 -12.29 -10.48 21.85
N GLY A 121 -11.18 -9.74 21.82
CA GLY A 121 -9.86 -10.34 21.59
C GLY A 121 -8.81 -9.41 21.02
N ARG A 122 -7.71 -10.01 20.56
CA ARG A 122 -6.65 -9.35 19.81
C ARG A 122 -6.68 -9.87 18.38
N PHE A 123 -6.63 -8.96 17.42
CA PHE A 123 -6.82 -9.27 16.02
C PHE A 123 -5.61 -8.81 15.21
N PRO A 124 -5.12 -9.62 14.25
CA PRO A 124 -4.04 -9.21 13.38
C PRO A 124 -4.49 -8.04 12.51
N THR A 125 -3.52 -7.24 12.07
CA THR A 125 -3.78 -6.10 11.20
C THR A 125 -3.16 -6.27 9.83
N VAL A 126 -3.63 -5.43 8.92
CA VAL A 126 -3.01 -5.23 7.63
C VAL A 126 -2.36 -3.87 7.52
N LYS A 127 -1.43 -3.77 6.58
CA LYS A 127 -0.97 -2.50 6.04
C LYS A 127 -2.12 -1.74 5.37
N ALA A 128 -2.07 -0.41 5.35
CA ALA A 128 -3.16 0.40 4.80
C ALA A 128 -2.69 1.47 3.82
N LEU A 129 -1.41 1.83 3.91
CA LEU A 129 -0.74 2.77 3.03
C LEU A 129 0.63 2.19 2.73
N THR A 130 1.09 2.31 1.49
CA THR A 130 2.47 1.95 1.17
C THR A 130 3.43 2.92 1.83
N ASP A 131 4.56 2.41 2.29
CA ASP A 131 5.74 3.19 2.57
C ASP A 131 6.07 4.04 1.33
N GLY A 132 6.38 5.32 1.55
CA GLY A 132 6.58 6.29 0.47
C GLY A 132 7.64 5.85 -0.55
N PRO A 133 7.84 6.61 -1.65
CA PRO A 133 8.68 6.13 -2.74
C PRO A 133 10.11 5.85 -2.29
N ILE A 134 10.67 4.74 -2.76
CA ILE A 134 12.03 4.29 -2.42
C ILE A 134 13.05 5.26 -3.03
N ILE A 135 14.05 5.59 -2.21
CA ILE A 135 15.17 6.46 -2.60
C ILE A 135 16.07 5.71 -3.58
N ARG A 136 16.13 6.20 -4.82
CA ARG A 136 16.95 5.64 -5.89
C ARG A 136 18.43 5.95 -5.71
N ASP A 137 18.76 7.15 -5.23
CA ASP A 137 20.13 7.59 -4.99
C ASP A 137 20.17 8.44 -3.72
N ALA A 138 20.90 7.96 -2.72
CA ALA A 138 21.04 8.64 -1.43
C ALA A 138 21.77 9.99 -1.55
N ARG A 139 22.60 10.19 -2.59
CA ARG A 139 23.36 11.44 -2.82
C ARG A 139 22.50 12.50 -3.48
N THR A 140 21.72 12.15 -4.51
CA THR A 140 20.84 13.11 -5.21
C THR A 140 19.45 13.20 -4.62
N ARG A 141 19.07 12.29 -3.71
CA ARG A 141 17.73 12.17 -3.10
C ARG A 141 16.59 12.21 -4.11
N VAL A 142 16.84 11.67 -5.30
CA VAL A 142 15.79 11.44 -6.29
C VAL A 142 15.03 10.20 -5.81
N TYR A 143 13.80 10.40 -5.35
CA TYR A 143 12.88 9.30 -5.14
C TYR A 143 12.41 8.80 -6.49
N GLY A 144 12.10 7.51 -6.62
CA GLY A 144 11.78 6.97 -7.93
C GLY A 144 10.86 5.78 -7.95
N PHE A 145 10.88 4.92 -6.92
CA PHE A 145 10.19 3.64 -6.99
C PHE A 145 9.01 3.55 -6.04
N GLN A 146 7.88 3.00 -6.48
CA GLN A 146 6.82 2.58 -5.59
C GLN A 146 7.26 1.36 -4.78
N ASP A 147 7.22 1.45 -3.46
CA ASP A 147 7.41 0.27 -2.62
C ASP A 147 6.10 -0.51 -2.55
N TYR A 148 6.10 -1.76 -2.98
CA TYR A 148 4.94 -2.66 -2.93
C TYR A 148 5.03 -3.66 -1.76
N THR A 149 5.97 -3.45 -0.84
CA THR A 149 6.17 -4.29 0.36
C THR A 149 4.92 -4.34 1.26
N ASP A 150 4.05 -3.32 1.21
CA ASP A 150 2.80 -3.28 1.98
C ASP A 150 1.60 -3.91 1.25
N PHE A 151 1.79 -4.30 -0.01
CA PHE A 151 0.83 -5.12 -0.75
C PHE A 151 1.14 -6.58 -0.45
N GLY A 152 0.10 -7.40 -0.33
CA GLY A 152 0.30 -8.80 0.02
C GLY A 152 -0.85 -9.70 -0.42
N PRO A 153 -0.64 -11.02 -0.44
CA PRO A 153 -1.64 -11.95 -0.92
C PRO A 153 -2.75 -12.17 0.11
N ALA A 154 -4.01 -12.00 -0.32
CA ALA A 154 -5.21 -12.30 0.45
C ALA A 154 -5.99 -13.51 -0.09
N HIS A 155 -5.58 -14.04 -1.25
CA HIS A 155 -6.28 -15.07 -2.00
C HIS A 155 -5.40 -16.29 -2.28
N GLY A 156 -6.06 -17.34 -2.78
CA GLY A 156 -5.40 -18.60 -3.13
C GLY A 156 -4.94 -19.41 -1.94
N ARG A 157 -4.27 -20.52 -2.24
CA ARG A 157 -3.55 -21.37 -1.29
C ARG A 157 -2.16 -21.66 -1.83
N GLY A 158 -1.17 -21.42 -1.00
CA GLY A 158 0.23 -21.69 -1.24
C GLY A 158 0.71 -22.95 -0.56
N LYS A 159 2.02 -23.14 -0.63
CA LYS A 159 2.70 -24.11 0.22
C LYS A 159 2.82 -23.50 1.61
N PHE A 160 2.43 -24.26 2.63
CA PHE A 160 2.61 -23.86 4.02
C PHE A 160 4.10 -23.60 4.30
N SER A 161 4.46 -22.35 4.60
CA SER A 161 5.83 -21.96 4.95
C SER A 161 5.92 -21.82 6.46
N ILE A 162 6.69 -22.71 7.09
CA ILE A 162 6.97 -22.65 8.53
C ILE A 162 7.98 -21.52 8.74
N GLY A 163 7.57 -20.43 9.39
CA GLY A 163 8.46 -19.31 9.75
C GLY A 163 8.30 -18.04 8.90
N GLY A 164 7.34 -17.98 7.98
CA GLY A 164 7.00 -16.74 7.28
C GLY A 164 6.31 -15.75 8.23
N GLY A 165 6.84 -14.53 8.34
CA GLY A 165 6.43 -13.52 9.32
C GLY A 165 4.99 -13.00 9.22
N LYS A 166 4.21 -13.50 8.26
CA LYS A 166 2.90 -13.00 7.87
C LYS A 166 1.75 -13.96 8.19
N GLY A 167 2.04 -15.14 8.76
CA GLY A 167 1.04 -15.98 9.44
C GLY A 167 -0.04 -16.64 8.58
N HIS A 168 0.11 -16.70 7.24
CA HIS A 168 -0.85 -17.32 6.34
C HIS A 168 -0.22 -17.97 5.10
N ASP A 169 -1.00 -18.79 4.39
CA ASP A 169 -0.59 -19.50 3.19
C ASP A 169 -1.12 -18.89 1.89
N ARG A 170 -1.78 -17.73 1.92
CA ARG A 170 -2.22 -17.02 0.70
C ARG A 170 -1.05 -16.75 -0.26
N THR A 171 -1.33 -16.74 -1.56
CA THR A 171 -0.33 -16.54 -2.63
C THR A 171 -0.77 -15.59 -3.73
N THR A 172 -2.02 -15.15 -3.73
CA THR A 172 -2.55 -14.30 -4.80
C THR A 172 -3.11 -13.02 -4.19
N SER A 173 -2.92 -11.90 -4.88
CA SER A 173 -3.44 -10.59 -4.50
C SER A 173 -4.12 -9.96 -5.71
N ASN A 174 -5.19 -9.23 -5.47
CA ASN A 174 -5.86 -8.41 -6.47
C ASN A 174 -5.33 -6.98 -6.40
N PHE A 175 -5.04 -6.41 -7.57
CA PHE A 175 -4.57 -5.04 -7.74
C PHE A 175 -5.60 -4.27 -8.56
N LEU A 176 -6.04 -3.11 -8.06
CA LEU A 176 -6.86 -2.15 -8.80
C LEU A 176 -5.95 -1.13 -9.49
N PHE A 177 -6.15 -0.93 -10.79
CA PHE A 177 -5.38 -0.02 -11.62
C PHE A 177 -6.11 1.29 -11.94
N ALA A 178 -5.37 2.27 -12.47
CA ALA A 178 -5.88 3.62 -12.70
C ALA A 178 -6.93 3.73 -13.81
N ASP A 179 -7.03 2.76 -14.72
CA ASP A 179 -8.14 2.62 -15.68
C ASP A 179 -9.37 1.90 -15.10
N GLY A 180 -9.31 1.49 -13.83
CA GLY A 180 -10.39 0.82 -13.11
C GLY A 180 -10.45 -0.70 -13.28
N HIS A 181 -9.52 -1.32 -14.03
CA HIS A 181 -9.47 -2.78 -14.08
C HIS A 181 -8.81 -3.36 -12.83
N VAL A 182 -9.12 -4.63 -12.56
CA VAL A 182 -8.48 -5.43 -11.51
C VAL A 182 -7.73 -6.58 -12.15
N ALA A 183 -6.48 -6.81 -11.73
CA ALA A 183 -5.69 -7.96 -12.14
C ALA A 183 -5.15 -8.71 -10.92
N ASP A 184 -4.98 -10.01 -11.05
CA ASP A 184 -4.40 -10.86 -10.02
C ASP A 184 -2.89 -11.02 -10.21
N PHE A 185 -2.15 -10.94 -9.11
CA PHE A 185 -0.72 -11.19 -9.07
C PHE A 185 -0.41 -12.27 -8.04
N LYS A 186 0.58 -13.09 -8.36
CA LYS A 186 1.01 -14.19 -7.52
C LYS A 186 2.33 -13.87 -6.85
N ASP A 187 2.39 -14.08 -5.55
CA ASP A 187 3.64 -14.17 -4.79
C ASP A 187 4.42 -15.41 -5.27
N LEU A 188 5.49 -15.16 -6.04
CA LEU A 188 6.32 -16.16 -6.70
C LEU A 188 7.47 -16.63 -5.81
N ASN A 189 7.98 -15.75 -4.95
CA ASN A 189 9.14 -16.01 -4.10
C ASN A 189 8.76 -16.58 -2.71
N GLY A 190 7.48 -16.49 -2.33
CA GLY A 190 6.91 -17.00 -1.09
C GLY A 190 7.07 -16.09 0.13
N ASP A 191 7.51 -14.85 -0.03
CA ASP A 191 7.78 -13.90 1.06
C ASP A 191 6.52 -13.23 1.63
N LYS A 192 5.37 -13.39 0.95
CA LYS A 192 4.04 -12.89 1.31
C LYS A 192 3.90 -11.37 1.19
N GLU A 193 4.72 -10.74 0.35
CA GLU A 193 4.59 -9.35 -0.06
C GLU A 193 4.86 -9.21 -1.56
N PHE A 194 4.75 -7.99 -2.10
CA PHE A 194 5.09 -7.70 -3.51
C PHE A 194 6.26 -6.71 -3.60
N GLY A 195 7.05 -6.63 -2.54
CA GLY A 195 8.20 -5.73 -2.43
C GLY A 195 9.26 -6.00 -3.49
N GLY A 196 10.11 -5.01 -3.74
CA GLY A 196 11.29 -5.20 -4.57
C GLY A 196 12.55 -5.38 -3.74
N ARG A 197 13.62 -5.79 -4.41
CA ARG A 197 14.97 -5.84 -3.82
C ARG A 197 15.97 -5.12 -4.70
N ARG A 198 17.08 -4.72 -4.08
CA ARG A 198 18.24 -4.21 -4.83
C ARG A 198 19.02 -5.37 -5.44
N ASP A 199 19.30 -5.26 -6.72
CA ASP A 199 20.21 -6.13 -7.48
C ASP A 199 21.26 -5.24 -8.14
N GLY A 200 22.39 -5.05 -7.45
CA GLY A 200 23.38 -4.03 -7.79
C GLY A 200 22.77 -2.62 -7.78
N ASP A 201 22.83 -1.92 -8.92
CA ASP A 201 22.28 -0.58 -9.10
C ASP A 201 20.79 -0.58 -9.52
N ARG A 202 20.19 -1.77 -9.66
CA ARG A 202 18.79 -1.92 -10.07
C ARG A 202 17.91 -2.24 -8.88
N TYR A 203 16.66 -1.80 -8.96
CA TYR A 203 15.59 -2.25 -8.08
C TYR A 203 14.68 -3.15 -8.89
N VAL A 204 14.46 -4.38 -8.41
CA VAL A 204 13.78 -5.46 -9.14
C VAL A 204 12.64 -5.97 -8.28
N TYR A 205 11.47 -6.16 -8.88
CA TYR A 205 10.33 -6.86 -8.28
C TYR A 205 10.37 -8.29 -8.79
N ASP A 206 10.45 -9.26 -7.87
CA ASP A 206 10.55 -10.67 -8.24
C ASP A 206 9.19 -11.26 -8.65
N ASP A 207 8.08 -10.62 -8.26
CA ASP A 207 6.70 -11.13 -8.45
C ASP A 207 5.98 -10.55 -9.68
N PHE A 208 6.62 -9.66 -10.43
CA PHE A 208 6.03 -9.04 -11.62
C PHE A 208 6.87 -9.34 -12.86
N GLU A 209 6.21 -9.70 -13.96
CA GLU A 209 6.87 -9.68 -15.26
C GLU A 209 7.19 -8.24 -15.67
N SER A 210 8.14 -8.12 -16.61
CA SER A 210 8.61 -6.82 -17.06
C SER A 210 7.48 -6.02 -17.70
N GLY A 211 6.98 -5.04 -16.96
CA GLY A 211 6.02 -4.07 -17.46
C GLY A 211 4.56 -4.36 -17.10
N GLU A 212 4.27 -5.36 -16.27
CA GLU A 212 2.89 -5.55 -15.78
C GLU A 212 2.48 -4.44 -14.82
N VAL A 213 3.38 -4.10 -13.89
CA VAL A 213 3.18 -3.07 -12.88
C VAL A 213 4.18 -1.95 -13.06
N PHE A 214 3.68 -0.71 -13.13
CA PHE A 214 4.49 0.49 -13.15
C PHE A 214 4.93 0.81 -11.73
N ALA A 215 6.22 0.98 -11.51
CA ALA A 215 6.77 1.34 -10.22
C ALA A 215 7.48 2.70 -10.25
N GLY A 216 7.29 3.50 -11.31
CA GLY A 216 8.12 4.66 -11.57
C GLY A 216 7.58 6.05 -11.23
N ASP A 217 8.17 7.05 -11.91
CA ASP A 217 7.71 8.43 -11.91
C ASP A 217 6.69 8.64 -13.04
N LEU A 218 5.44 8.94 -12.68
CA LEU A 218 4.34 9.06 -13.64
C LEU A 218 4.58 10.19 -14.66
N LEU A 219 5.17 11.31 -14.22
CA LEU A 219 5.38 12.48 -15.07
C LEU A 219 6.35 12.21 -16.23
N SER A 220 7.42 11.48 -15.96
CA SER A 220 8.44 11.17 -16.97
C SER A 220 8.27 9.80 -17.62
N GLY A 221 7.42 8.93 -17.05
CA GLY A 221 7.34 7.50 -17.39
C GLY A 221 8.65 6.76 -17.10
N ARG A 222 9.56 7.37 -16.34
CA ARG A 222 10.85 6.78 -16.03
C ARG A 222 10.60 5.59 -15.11
N LEU A 223 11.25 4.47 -15.46
CA LEU A 223 11.15 3.11 -14.88
C LEU A 223 10.28 2.13 -15.68
N ASP A 224 9.71 2.54 -16.81
CA ASP A 224 9.19 1.61 -17.83
C ASP A 224 10.26 1.19 -18.85
N ARG A 225 11.23 2.08 -19.13
CA ARG A 225 12.28 1.82 -20.13
C ARG A 225 13.47 1.13 -19.48
N ARG A 226 13.56 -0.20 -19.63
CA ARG A 226 14.83 -0.94 -19.53
C ARG A 226 15.76 -0.54 -20.67
#